data_AF-A0A0D3DUU4-F1
#
_entry.id   AF-A0A0D3DUU4-F1
#
_cell.length_a   1.000
_cell.length_b   1.000
_cell.length_c   1.000
_cell.angle_alpha   90.00
_cell.angle_beta   90.00
_cell.angle_gamma   90.00
#
_symmetry.space_group_name_H-M   'P 1'
#
loop_
_entity.id
_entity.type
_entity.pdbx_description
1 polymer ?
#
loop_
_entity_poly.entity_id
_entity_poly.type
_entity_poly.pdbx_seq_one_letter_code
_entity_poly.pdbx_strand_id
1 'polypeptide(L)'
;MNAEIRRTKARLLEGVPKLQRLALKKVKGLSQEELDGRNELVLSLRDKIEAVQDGSAPGNGWAASTSYTNIRFDTNVSDGRVDSEYFQRTEESGQFKQEYEMRRMKQASLCLDQGLDFIAEGLDTLKNMAQDINEELDRQEPLVDEIDTKIDKASTDLKSTNVRLKDTVTKLGEVKAGNAASHNTCTRIEACSC
;
A
#
# COMPACT_ATOMS: atom_id res chain seq x y z
N MET A 1 -9.05 17.01 -36.08
CA MET A 1 -8.06 15.93 -35.90
C MET A 1 -6.64 16.47 -35.64
N ASN A 2 -6.01 17.20 -36.56
CA ASN A 2 -4.59 17.61 -36.41
C ASN A 2 -4.33 18.57 -35.23
N ALA A 3 -5.29 19.45 -34.90
CA ALA A 3 -5.20 20.30 -33.71
C ALA A 3 -5.30 19.51 -32.39
N GLU A 4 -5.98 18.38 -32.41
CA GLU A 4 -6.14 17.51 -31.24
C GLU A 4 -4.89 16.64 -31.04
N ILE A 5 -4.28 16.17 -32.13
CA ILE A 5 -2.97 15.51 -32.11
C ILE A 5 -1.91 16.44 -31.51
N ARG A 6 -1.85 17.71 -31.95
CA ARG A 6 -0.93 18.71 -31.37
C ARG A 6 -1.17 18.96 -29.88
N ARG A 7 -2.44 19.06 -29.46
CA ARG A 7 -2.80 19.25 -28.03
C ARG A 7 -2.42 18.04 -27.19
N THR A 8 -2.60 16.83 -27.70
CA THR A 8 -2.27 15.59 -26.98
C THR A 8 -0.76 15.37 -26.94
N LYS A 9 -0.04 15.60 -28.04
CA LYS A 9 1.44 15.56 -28.09
C LYS A 9 2.05 16.55 -27.09
N ALA A 10 1.55 17.78 -27.03
CA ALA A 10 2.01 18.77 -26.05
C ALA A 10 1.75 18.33 -24.60
N ARG A 11 0.57 17.79 -24.29
CA ARG A 11 0.24 17.25 -22.96
C ARG A 11 1.12 16.05 -22.57
N LEU A 12 1.45 15.19 -23.52
CA LEU A 12 2.34 14.06 -23.28
C LEU A 12 3.78 14.51 -23.02
N LEU A 13 4.29 15.49 -23.79
CA LEU A 13 5.63 16.05 -23.59
C LEU A 13 5.76 16.83 -22.25
N GLU A 14 4.68 17.44 -21.77
CA GLU A 14 4.62 18.06 -20.44
C GLU A 14 4.77 17.04 -19.30
N GLY A 15 4.31 15.80 -19.51
CA GLY A 15 4.43 14.71 -18.53
C GLY A 15 5.82 14.06 -18.47
N VAL A 16 6.62 14.16 -19.54
CA VAL A 16 7.94 13.50 -19.63
C VAL A 16 8.92 13.92 -18.54
N PRO A 17 9.09 15.22 -18.18
CA PRO A 17 9.98 15.62 -17.10
C PRO A 17 9.61 15.01 -15.74
N LYS A 18 8.32 14.78 -15.48
CA LYS A 18 7.86 14.12 -14.25
C LYS A 18 8.22 12.63 -14.26
N LEU A 19 8.06 11.96 -15.40
CA LEU A 19 8.46 10.57 -15.59
C LEU A 19 9.98 10.39 -15.46
N GLN A 20 10.77 11.32 -15.99
CA GLN A 20 12.23 11.29 -15.86
C GLN A 20 12.70 11.40 -14.40
N ARG A 21 12.07 12.27 -13.60
CA ARG A 21 12.35 12.37 -12.16
C ARG A 21 11.99 11.09 -11.40
N LEU A 22 10.92 10.40 -11.81
CA LEU A 22 10.51 9.13 -11.20
C LEU A 22 11.43 7.98 -11.63
N ALA A 23 11.94 7.99 -12.87
CA ALA A 23 12.88 6.99 -13.37
C ALA A 23 14.23 7.05 -12.66
N LEU A 24 14.71 8.26 -12.30
CA LEU A 24 15.96 8.47 -11.55
C LEU A 24 15.81 8.28 -10.04
N LYS A 25 14.57 8.13 -9.54
CA LYS A 25 14.32 7.95 -8.11
C LYS A 25 14.74 6.55 -7.68
N LYS A 26 15.75 6.46 -6.81
CA LYS A 26 16.18 5.20 -6.21
C LYS A 26 15.07 4.65 -5.31
N VAL A 27 14.62 3.43 -5.61
CA VAL A 27 13.67 2.67 -4.79
C VAL A 27 14.39 1.44 -4.25
N LYS A 28 14.06 1.03 -3.02
CA LYS A 28 14.66 -0.15 -2.39
C LYS A 28 14.43 -1.38 -3.29
N GLY A 29 15.49 -2.13 -3.59
CA GLY A 29 15.42 -3.35 -4.40
C GLY A 29 15.68 -3.20 -5.91
N LEU A 30 16.06 -2.01 -6.40
CA LEU A 30 16.46 -1.82 -7.80
C LEU A 30 17.96 -1.64 -7.94
N SER A 31 18.53 -2.35 -8.92
CA SER A 31 19.93 -2.21 -9.32
C SER A 31 20.16 -0.93 -10.12
N GLN A 32 21.42 -0.48 -10.17
CA GLN A 32 21.83 0.71 -10.93
C GLN A 32 21.54 0.54 -12.44
N GLU A 33 21.74 -0.67 -12.98
CA GLU A 33 21.46 -1.01 -14.38
C GLU A 33 19.96 -0.88 -14.72
N GLU A 34 19.07 -1.28 -13.81
CA GLU A 34 17.63 -1.13 -13.99
C GLU A 34 17.17 0.33 -13.91
N LEU A 35 17.84 1.16 -13.10
CA LEU A 35 17.56 2.61 -13.05
C LEU A 35 18.00 3.30 -14.35
N ASP A 36 19.16 2.94 -14.87
CA ASP A 36 19.68 3.50 -16.12
C ASP A 36 18.82 3.06 -17.31
N GLY A 37 18.38 1.79 -17.35
CA GLY A 37 17.42 1.29 -18.34
C GLY A 37 16.04 1.96 -18.27
N ARG A 38 15.55 2.30 -17.07
CA ARG A 38 14.32 3.09 -16.90
C ARG A 38 14.47 4.51 -17.44
N ASN A 39 15.61 5.14 -17.20
CA ASN A 39 15.89 6.47 -17.72
C ASN A 39 16.02 6.46 -19.24
N GLU A 40 16.69 5.46 -19.82
CA GLU A 40 16.79 5.28 -21.27
C GLU A 40 15.42 5.06 -21.93
N LEU A 41 14.53 4.29 -21.29
CA LEU A 41 13.17 4.08 -21.78
C LEU A 41 12.36 5.39 -21.82
N VAL A 42 12.53 6.26 -20.83
CA VAL A 42 11.87 7.58 -20.81
C VAL A 42 12.42 8.50 -21.92
N LEU A 43 13.71 8.43 -22.23
CA LEU A 43 14.30 9.15 -23.36
C LEU A 43 13.76 8.63 -24.70
N SER A 44 13.74 7.31 -24.90
CA SER A 44 13.12 6.69 -26.09
C SER A 44 11.64 7.04 -26.25
N LEU A 45 10.90 7.16 -25.13
CA LEU A 45 9.51 7.57 -25.14
C LEU A 45 9.35 9.03 -25.60
N ARG A 46 10.22 9.94 -25.16
CA ARG A 46 10.27 11.32 -25.65
C ARG A 46 10.48 11.37 -27.15
N ASP A 47 11.49 10.66 -27.64
CA ASP A 47 11.85 10.67 -29.06
C ASP A 47 10.70 10.14 -29.93
N LYS A 48 10.03 9.08 -29.46
CA LYS A 48 8.84 8.52 -30.14
C LYS A 48 7.67 9.50 -30.19
N ILE A 49 7.44 10.27 -29.11
CA ILE A 49 6.39 11.30 -29.10
C ILE A 49 6.74 12.44 -30.06
N GLU A 50 8.00 12.88 -30.09
CA GLU A 50 8.48 13.95 -30.96
C GLU A 50 8.43 13.55 -32.45
N ALA A 51 8.73 12.29 -32.76
CA ALA A 51 8.66 11.73 -34.12
C ALA A 51 7.24 11.63 -34.71
N VAL A 52 6.19 11.78 -33.89
CA VAL A 52 4.81 11.82 -34.40
C VAL A 52 4.60 13.08 -35.25
N GLN A 53 4.29 12.89 -36.53
CA GLN A 53 4.06 13.98 -37.48
C GLN A 53 2.74 14.72 -37.18
N ASP A 54 2.81 16.02 -36.91
CA ASP A 54 1.69 16.85 -36.43
C ASP A 54 0.67 17.29 -37.51
N GLY A 55 0.77 16.72 -38.71
CA GLY A 55 -0.15 16.95 -39.82
C GLY A 55 -0.33 18.44 -40.16
N SER A 56 0.66 19.06 -40.78
CA SER A 56 0.55 20.40 -41.36
C SER A 56 1.06 20.41 -42.80
N ALA A 57 0.18 20.09 -43.75
CA ALA A 57 0.28 20.57 -45.12
C ALA A 57 -1.15 20.75 -45.68
N PRO A 58 -1.45 21.85 -46.38
CA PRO A 58 -2.65 21.95 -47.19
C PRO A 58 -2.41 21.17 -48.49
N GLY A 59 -3.21 20.13 -48.73
CA GLY A 59 -3.31 19.49 -50.03
C GLY A 59 -2.16 18.56 -50.42
N ASN A 60 -2.57 17.49 -51.08
CA ASN A 60 -1.80 16.56 -51.91
C ASN A 60 -0.91 15.54 -51.19
N GLY A 61 -1.45 14.32 -51.15
CA GLY A 61 -0.69 13.15 -51.60
C GLY A 61 0.20 12.53 -50.54
N TRP A 62 0.00 11.23 -50.33
CA TRP A 62 0.92 10.38 -49.62
C TRP A 62 2.36 10.59 -50.12
N ALA A 63 3.24 11.09 -49.27
CA ALA A 63 4.66 11.19 -49.55
C ALA A 63 5.46 11.06 -48.25
N ALA A 64 5.56 9.82 -47.77
CA ALA A 64 6.74 9.34 -47.06
C ALA A 64 7.28 8.14 -47.84
N SER A 65 7.80 8.41 -49.05
CA SER A 65 8.68 7.45 -49.71
C SER A 65 10.07 7.68 -49.14
N THR A 66 10.48 6.77 -48.25
CA THR A 66 11.87 6.41 -48.12
C THR A 66 12.45 6.11 -49.50
N SER A 67 13.67 6.58 -49.70
CA SER A 67 14.44 6.51 -50.94
C SER A 67 14.66 5.06 -51.40
N TYR A 68 13.79 4.58 -52.28
CA TYR A 68 14.09 3.49 -53.20
C TYR A 68 13.26 3.70 -54.47
N THR A 69 13.99 3.89 -55.57
CA THR A 69 13.58 3.76 -56.98
C THR A 69 12.17 4.24 -57.36
N ASN A 70 12.13 5.38 -58.06
CA ASN A 70 11.10 5.86 -58.98
C ASN A 70 10.03 4.80 -59.42
N ILE A 71 8.98 4.58 -58.62
CA ILE A 71 7.82 3.76 -59.03
C ILE A 71 6.80 4.69 -59.68
N ARG A 72 6.72 4.61 -61.01
CA ARG A 72 5.63 5.18 -61.81
C ARG A 72 4.49 4.17 -61.88
N PHE A 73 3.30 4.55 -61.43
CA PHE A 73 2.09 3.75 -61.61
C PHE A 73 1.45 4.11 -62.95
N ASP A 74 1.96 3.54 -64.04
CA ASP A 74 1.22 3.51 -65.29
C ASP A 74 0.04 2.54 -65.12
N THR A 75 -1.17 3.10 -65.11
CA THR A 75 -2.44 2.39 -64.97
C THR A 75 -2.77 1.69 -66.27
N ASN A 76 -1.93 0.74 -66.70
CA ASN A 76 -2.13 0.02 -67.96
C ASN A 76 -1.43 -1.35 -67.97
N VAL A 77 -1.77 -2.23 -67.04
CA VAL A 77 -1.57 -3.68 -67.23
C VAL A 77 -2.80 -4.43 -66.72
N SER A 78 -3.61 -4.81 -67.70
CA SER A 78 -4.59 -5.87 -67.63
C SER A 78 -3.88 -7.20 -67.33
N ASP A 79 -4.56 -8.05 -66.57
CA ASP A 79 -4.36 -9.51 -66.49
C ASP A 79 -3.01 -10.00 -65.93
N GLY A 80 -2.99 -10.24 -64.62
CA GLY A 80 -1.83 -10.78 -63.93
C GLY A 80 -2.17 -11.07 -62.47
N ARG A 81 -3.01 -12.09 -62.27
CA ARG A 81 -3.10 -12.95 -61.07
C ARG A 81 -2.13 -12.50 -59.97
N VAL A 82 -2.65 -11.71 -59.01
CA VAL A 82 -1.93 -11.36 -57.78
C VAL A 82 -1.56 -12.66 -57.08
N ASP A 83 -0.29 -13.00 -57.20
CA ASP A 83 0.28 -14.23 -56.74
C ASP A 83 0.21 -14.29 -55.20
N SER A 84 -0.36 -15.37 -54.69
CA SER A 84 -0.51 -15.64 -53.26
C SER A 84 0.84 -15.96 -52.58
N GLU A 85 1.95 -15.90 -53.32
CA GLU A 85 3.30 -16.20 -52.85
C GLU A 85 4.02 -15.02 -52.18
N TYR A 86 3.42 -13.83 -52.10
CA TYR A 86 4.02 -12.69 -51.40
C TYR A 86 4.22 -12.95 -49.88
N PHE A 87 3.54 -13.94 -49.31
CA PHE A 87 3.76 -14.42 -47.95
C PHE A 87 4.32 -15.85 -47.94
N GLN A 88 5.53 -16.02 -48.44
CA GLN A 88 6.25 -17.27 -48.27
C GLN A 88 6.68 -17.39 -46.80
N ARG A 89 5.95 -18.20 -46.02
CA ARG A 89 6.33 -18.60 -44.66
C ARG A 89 7.63 -19.41 -44.75
N THR A 90 8.77 -18.76 -44.58
CA THR A 90 10.08 -19.40 -44.47
C THR A 90 10.26 -20.01 -43.09
N GLU A 91 11.00 -21.13 -42.97
CA GLU A 91 11.29 -21.78 -41.68
C GLU A 91 11.93 -20.81 -40.66
N GLU A 92 12.70 -19.83 -41.15
CA GLU A 92 13.30 -18.77 -40.34
C GLU A 92 12.23 -17.92 -39.62
N SER A 93 11.10 -17.61 -40.27
CA SER A 93 9.99 -16.89 -39.65
C SER A 93 9.37 -17.67 -38.47
N GLY A 94 9.36 -19.00 -38.57
CA GLY A 94 8.93 -19.89 -37.48
C GLY A 94 9.88 -19.84 -36.28
N GLN A 95 11.20 -19.82 -36.53
CA GLN A 95 12.21 -19.70 -35.49
C GLN A 95 12.12 -18.36 -34.75
N PHE A 96 11.94 -17.24 -35.47
CA PHE A 96 11.74 -15.93 -34.85
C PHE A 96 10.49 -15.87 -33.97
N LYS A 97 9.38 -16.46 -34.42
CA LYS A 97 8.16 -16.52 -33.62
C LYS A 97 8.35 -17.38 -32.37
N GLN A 98 9.00 -18.53 -32.49
CA GLN A 98 9.28 -19.42 -31.37
C GLN A 98 10.24 -18.77 -30.36
N GLU A 99 11.28 -18.08 -30.85
CA GLU A 99 12.21 -17.35 -29.99
C GLU A 99 11.51 -16.21 -29.25
N TYR A 100 10.64 -15.46 -29.94
CA TYR A 100 9.82 -14.43 -29.31
C TYR A 100 8.91 -15.00 -28.22
N GLU A 101 8.24 -16.11 -28.50
CA GLU A 101 7.38 -16.80 -27.52
C GLU A 101 8.20 -17.31 -26.32
N MET A 102 9.39 -17.87 -26.57
CA MET A 102 10.29 -18.35 -25.51
C MET A 102 10.81 -17.19 -24.64
N ARG A 103 11.18 -16.06 -25.24
CA ARG A 103 11.60 -14.84 -24.51
C ARG A 103 10.44 -14.28 -23.68
N ARG A 104 9.23 -14.26 -24.23
CA ARG A 104 8.03 -13.81 -23.51
C ARG A 104 7.71 -14.72 -22.33
N MET A 105 7.78 -16.04 -22.52
CA MET A 105 7.58 -17.00 -21.44
C MET A 105 8.66 -16.89 -20.37
N LYS A 106 9.93 -16.69 -20.75
CA LYS A 106 11.01 -16.50 -19.79
C LYS A 106 10.82 -15.25 -18.95
N GLN A 107 10.44 -14.13 -19.56
CA GLN A 107 10.15 -12.89 -18.83
C GLN A 107 8.90 -13.03 -17.93
N ALA A 108 7.86 -13.72 -18.41
CA ALA A 108 6.67 -14.02 -17.62
C ALA A 108 6.99 -14.92 -16.41
N SER A 109 7.80 -15.96 -16.60
CA SER A 109 8.26 -16.84 -15.51
C SER A 109 9.05 -16.06 -14.48
N LEU A 110 10.03 -15.25 -14.91
CA LEU A 110 10.87 -14.48 -14.00
C LEU A 110 10.07 -13.45 -13.19
N CYS A 111 9.07 -12.80 -13.82
CA CYS A 111 8.17 -11.88 -13.13
C CYS A 111 7.23 -12.61 -12.15
N LEU A 112 6.78 -13.82 -12.50
CA LEU A 112 5.95 -14.64 -11.63
C LEU A 112 6.74 -15.09 -10.40
N ASP A 113 7.96 -15.58 -10.59
CA ASP A 113 8.85 -16.04 -9.52
C ASP A 113 9.11 -14.90 -8.52
N GLN A 114 9.40 -13.70 -9.02
CA GLN A 114 9.57 -12.51 -8.16
C GLN A 114 8.29 -12.13 -7.39
N GLY A 115 7.12 -12.32 -7.99
CA GLY A 115 5.84 -12.14 -7.32
C GLY A 115 5.60 -13.19 -6.22
N LEU A 116 6.00 -14.44 -6.47
CA LEU A 116 5.92 -15.52 -5.50
C LEU A 116 6.86 -15.30 -4.32
N ASP A 117 8.08 -14.81 -4.56
CA ASP A 117 9.04 -14.48 -3.49
C ASP A 117 8.48 -13.40 -2.55
N PHE A 118 7.85 -12.35 -3.10
CA PHE A 118 7.22 -11.31 -2.30
C PHE A 118 6.06 -11.84 -1.45
N ILE A 119 5.24 -12.74 -2.01
CA ILE A 119 4.14 -13.37 -1.28
C ILE A 119 4.69 -14.31 -0.18
N ALA A 120 5.75 -15.06 -0.47
CA ALA A 120 6.39 -15.94 0.49
C ALA A 120 6.99 -15.16 1.67
N GLU A 121 7.67 -14.04 1.41
CA GLU A 121 8.16 -13.13 2.46
C GLU A 121 6.99 -12.57 3.29
N GLY A 122 5.93 -12.10 2.64
CA GLY A 122 4.72 -11.63 3.33
C GLY A 122 4.09 -12.71 4.22
N LEU A 123 4.05 -13.96 3.75
CA LEU A 123 3.54 -15.08 4.53
C LEU A 123 4.44 -15.42 5.72
N ASP A 124 5.76 -15.35 5.57
CA ASP A 124 6.70 -15.59 6.67
C ASP A 124 6.56 -14.51 7.76
N THR A 125 6.42 -13.25 7.38
CA THR A 125 6.14 -12.18 8.36
C THR A 125 4.84 -12.42 9.13
N LEU A 126 3.77 -12.86 8.45
CA LEU A 126 2.49 -13.15 9.10
C LEU A 126 2.59 -14.37 10.04
N LYS A 127 3.35 -15.40 9.64
CA LYS A 127 3.64 -16.57 10.47
C LYS A 127 4.38 -16.16 11.75
N ASN A 128 5.40 -15.31 11.63
CA ASN A 128 6.18 -14.84 12.78
C ASN A 128 5.29 -14.02 13.74
N MET A 129 4.44 -13.12 13.23
CA MET A 129 3.48 -12.39 14.08
C MET A 129 2.47 -13.31 14.76
N ALA A 130 1.95 -14.31 14.05
CA ALA A 130 1.02 -15.28 14.64
C ALA A 130 1.67 -16.10 15.75
N GLN A 131 2.95 -16.45 15.58
CA GLN A 131 3.73 -17.14 16.61
C GLN A 131 3.96 -16.22 17.82
N ASP A 132 4.37 -14.98 17.61
CA ASP A 132 4.58 -14.00 18.70
C ASP A 132 3.29 -13.76 19.50
N ILE A 133 2.14 -13.67 18.83
CA ILE A 133 0.83 -13.53 19.49
C ILE A 133 0.50 -14.78 20.31
N ASN A 134 0.79 -15.98 19.79
CA ASN A 134 0.55 -17.21 20.54
C ASN A 134 1.43 -17.29 21.79
N GLU A 135 2.71 -16.94 21.67
CA GLU A 135 3.63 -16.89 22.80
C GLU A 135 3.23 -15.83 23.84
N GLU A 136 2.73 -14.67 23.41
CA GLU A 136 2.24 -13.62 24.30
C GLU A 136 0.93 -14.01 24.98
N LEU A 137 0.02 -14.69 24.27
CA LEU A 137 -1.20 -15.25 24.86
C LEU A 137 -0.86 -16.30 25.93
N ASP A 138 0.05 -17.22 25.63
CA ASP A 138 0.51 -18.25 26.57
C ASP A 138 1.20 -17.64 27.81
N ARG A 139 1.88 -16.49 27.65
CA ARG A 139 2.49 -15.74 28.78
C ARG A 139 1.46 -14.97 29.61
N GLN A 140 0.36 -14.53 29.01
CA GLN A 140 -0.68 -13.76 29.70
C GLN A 140 -1.67 -14.64 30.48
N GLU A 141 -1.78 -15.94 30.18
CA GLU A 141 -2.62 -16.89 30.91
C GLU A 141 -2.41 -16.84 32.45
N PRO A 142 -1.19 -16.88 33.00
CA PRO A 142 -0.98 -16.78 34.45
C PRO A 142 -1.16 -15.36 35.04
N LEU A 143 -1.14 -14.31 34.23
CA LEU A 143 -1.22 -12.92 34.70
C LEU A 143 -2.66 -12.50 35.01
N VAL A 144 -3.64 -13.11 34.33
CA VAL A 144 -5.07 -12.88 34.59
C VAL A 144 -5.47 -13.43 35.96
N ASP A 145 -4.99 -14.63 36.32
CA ASP A 145 -5.25 -15.23 37.64
C ASP A 145 -4.62 -14.41 38.78
N GLU A 146 -3.44 -13.85 38.57
CA GLU A 146 -2.79 -12.97 39.56
C GLU A 146 -3.55 -11.63 39.71
N ILE A 147 -4.14 -11.12 38.62
CA ILE A 147 -4.97 -9.91 38.66
C ILE A 147 -6.28 -10.18 39.40
N ASP A 148 -6.98 -11.27 39.10
CA ASP A 148 -8.24 -11.62 39.75
C ASP A 148 -8.05 -11.82 41.27
N THR A 149 -7.00 -12.52 41.67
CA THR A 149 -6.66 -12.69 43.09
C THR A 149 -6.31 -11.37 43.79
N LYS A 150 -5.62 -10.45 43.11
CA LYS A 150 -5.34 -9.10 43.64
C LYS A 150 -6.61 -8.26 43.76
N ILE A 151 -7.54 -8.37 42.80
CA ILE A 151 -8.85 -7.69 42.84
C ILE A 151 -9.67 -8.18 44.03
N ASP A 152 -9.77 -9.50 44.22
CA ASP A 152 -10.51 -10.08 45.34
C ASP A 152 -9.93 -9.68 46.70
N LYS A 153 -8.61 -9.66 46.82
CA LYS A 153 -7.93 -9.21 48.03
C LYS A 153 -8.21 -7.73 48.31
N ALA A 154 -8.06 -6.86 47.30
CA ALA A 154 -8.35 -5.43 47.45
C ALA A 154 -9.82 -5.16 47.81
N SER A 155 -10.76 -5.90 47.22
CA SER A 155 -12.19 -5.84 47.55
C SER A 155 -12.46 -6.22 49.01
N THR A 156 -11.79 -7.27 49.50
CA THR A 156 -11.90 -7.75 50.88
C THR A 156 -11.31 -6.74 51.87
N ASP A 157 -10.15 -6.19 51.56
CA ASP A 157 -9.49 -5.17 52.38
C ASP A 157 -10.32 -3.88 52.45
N LEU A 158 -10.94 -3.45 51.34
CA LEU A 158 -11.87 -2.33 51.29
C LEU A 158 -13.13 -2.57 52.13
N LYS A 159 -13.74 -3.76 52.04
CA LYS A 159 -14.88 -4.12 52.88
C LYS A 159 -14.51 -4.10 54.37
N SER A 160 -13.37 -4.68 54.73
CA SER A 160 -12.86 -4.72 56.11
C SER A 160 -12.61 -3.31 56.67
N THR A 161 -11.95 -2.44 55.90
CA THR A 161 -11.74 -1.05 56.31
C THR A 161 -13.05 -0.27 56.43
N ASN A 162 -14.02 -0.50 55.54
CA ASN A 162 -15.33 0.12 55.63
C ASN A 162 -16.08 -0.29 56.91
N VAL A 163 -16.02 -1.57 57.28
CA VAL A 163 -16.59 -2.07 58.55
C VAL A 163 -15.92 -1.40 59.75
N ARG A 164 -14.58 -1.35 59.79
CA ARG A 164 -13.84 -0.70 60.88
C ARG A 164 -14.14 0.79 60.99
N LEU A 165 -14.28 1.48 59.85
CA LEU A 165 -14.67 2.88 59.80
C LEU A 165 -16.10 3.07 60.33
N LYS A 166 -17.05 2.24 59.89
CA LYS A 166 -18.43 2.25 60.41
C LYS A 166 -18.45 2.06 61.93
N ASP A 167 -17.73 1.07 62.46
CA ASP A 167 -17.66 0.84 63.91
C ASP A 167 -17.10 2.06 64.66
N THR A 168 -16.07 2.69 64.12
CA THR A 168 -15.46 3.89 64.70
C THR A 168 -16.44 5.06 64.68
N VAL A 169 -17.18 5.25 63.59
CA VAL A 169 -18.22 6.27 63.46
C VAL A 169 -19.36 6.04 64.45
N THR A 170 -19.82 4.80 64.61
CA THR A 170 -20.87 4.44 65.57
C THR A 170 -20.43 4.76 67.00
N LYS A 171 -19.22 4.34 67.41
CA LYS A 171 -18.66 4.64 68.74
C LYS A 171 -18.54 6.14 69.00
N LEU A 172 -18.09 6.92 68.01
CA LEU A 172 -18.03 8.38 68.13
C LEU A 172 -19.43 9.00 68.25
N GLY A 173 -20.43 8.45 67.57
CA GLY A 173 -21.83 8.84 67.72
C GLY A 173 -22.35 8.59 69.14
N GLU A 174 -22.09 7.41 69.70
CA GLU A 174 -22.46 7.03 71.06
C GLU A 174 -21.80 7.93 72.11
N VAL A 175 -20.50 8.20 71.98
CA VAL A 175 -19.77 9.10 72.89
C VAL A 175 -20.32 10.52 72.83
N LYS A 176 -20.64 11.03 71.63
CA LYS A 176 -21.26 12.36 71.50
C LYS A 176 -22.65 12.41 72.15
N ALA A 177 -23.47 11.37 71.97
CA ALA A 177 -24.78 11.28 72.60
C ALA A 177 -24.68 11.21 74.14
N GLY A 178 -23.73 10.42 74.66
CA GLY A 178 -23.45 10.32 76.10
C GLY A 178 -22.98 11.65 76.70
N ASN A 179 -22.06 12.35 76.02
CA ASN A 179 -21.58 13.66 76.47
C ASN A 179 -22.71 14.71 76.47
N ALA A 180 -23.57 14.72 75.45
CA ALA A 180 -24.72 15.62 75.39
C ALA A 180 -25.74 15.33 76.51
N ALA A 181 -26.00 14.06 76.81
CA ALA A 181 -26.87 13.67 77.92
C ALA A 181 -26.29 14.09 79.27
N SER A 182 -24.99 13.85 79.50
CA SER A 182 -24.30 14.23 80.74
C SER A 182 -24.29 15.76 80.97
N HIS A 183 -24.08 16.54 79.90
CA HIS A 183 -24.10 18.00 79.99
C HIS A 183 -25.51 18.51 80.33
N ASN A 184 -26.55 17.95 79.71
CA ASN A 184 -27.95 18.29 80.03
C ASN A 184 -28.37 17.90 81.45
N THR A 185 -27.85 16.79 82.00
CA THR A 185 -28.11 16.44 83.40
C THR A 185 -27.38 17.36 84.37
N CYS A 186 -26.16 17.77 84.04
CA CYS A 186 -25.37 18.70 84.85
C CYS A 186 -26.06 20.06 84.95
N THR A 187 -26.50 20.63 83.82
CA THR A 187 -27.22 21.91 83.79
C THR A 187 -28.57 21.84 84.51
N ARG A 188 -29.28 20.70 84.44
CA ARG A 188 -30.51 20.49 85.23
C ARG A 188 -30.26 20.43 86.73
N ILE A 189 -29.19 19.79 87.19
CA ILE A 189 -28.85 19.70 88.61
C ILE A 189 -28.46 21.09 89.14
N GLU A 190 -27.63 21.84 88.40
CA GLU A 190 -27.29 23.23 88.75
C GLU A 190 -28.53 24.13 88.82
N ALA A 191 -29.46 24.00 87.87
CA ALA A 191 -30.71 24.78 87.88
C ALA A 191 -31.66 24.42 89.03
N CYS A 192 -31.58 23.22 89.61
CA CYS A 192 -32.36 22.82 90.78
C CYS A 192 -31.70 23.15 92.13
N SER A 193 -30.45 23.61 92.14
CA SER A 193 -29.68 23.90 93.37
C SER A 193 -29.69 25.38 93.77
N CYS A 194 -30.49 26.22 93.10
CA CYS A 194 -30.74 27.63 93.45
C CYS A 194 -32.18 27.83 93.94
#